data_AF-A0A965HF33-F1
#
_entry.id   AF-A0A965HF33-F1
#
_cell.length_a   1.000
_cell.length_b   1.000
_cell.length_c   1.000
_cell.angle_alpha   90.00
_cell.angle_beta   90.00
_cell.angle_gamma   90.00
#
_symmetry.space_group_name_H-M   'P 1'
#
loop_
_entity.id
_entity.type
_entity.pdbx_description
1 polymer ?
#
loop_
_entity_poly.entity_id
_entity_poly.type
_entity_poly.pdbx_seq_one_letter_code
_entity_poly.pdbx_strand_id
1 'polypeptide(L)'
;MLFNLGIEKWFDKKVSDVVNNSVEVARNYLEENQNSIKGEILAMANDLNRNFNLYSENKPVFQNYFDQQSRFRKIEESYLINKDGLLLFSTSFSNKNNFIAPLKTFIEMAQNGQTILISDANKNQTNALVKLSSNENIFLYAIRYVDPETVNFLKKTGEASTFYYKLKSNSLGLQISFAAVYIVIVSSLILLSSMYAINIANKISRPIIKLIFAAKEVSVGNLEVKLKNEEEDDDFKKLYQTFNIMTQEIQAQKNKIALSERYQAWEMVAKKLAHEIKNPLTPITLSLERIKDRYSKQINIDKSDFENYLNIISRQVEDIGKLANEFSDFARMPNPIKKSNNLKKIIEDSISLYKLSEKKVIFNLDYSSTQDEFKFDLNQISRVLINIIKNSLESIHEKQ
;
A
#
# COMPACT_ATOMS: atom_id res chain seq x y z
N MET A 1 -10.45 23.40 -17.63
CA MET A 1 -9.94 23.01 -18.97
C MET A 1 -10.35 23.99 -20.08
N LEU A 2 -11.62 24.43 -20.18
CA LEU A 2 -12.08 25.37 -21.23
C LEU A 2 -11.43 26.77 -21.20
N PHE A 3 -11.17 27.33 -20.02
CA PHE A 3 -10.50 28.63 -19.88
C PHE A 3 -9.04 28.62 -20.38
N ASN A 4 -8.34 27.49 -20.23
CA ASN A 4 -6.93 27.36 -20.62
C ASN A 4 -6.78 27.29 -22.15
N LEU A 5 -7.69 26.59 -22.84
CA LEU A 5 -7.70 26.48 -24.30
C LEU A 5 -8.00 27.82 -25.00
N GLY A 6 -8.82 28.69 -24.39
CA GLY A 6 -9.14 30.00 -24.93
C GLY A 6 -7.96 30.98 -24.88
N ILE A 7 -7.23 30.97 -23.77
CA ILE A 7 -6.03 31.80 -23.59
C ILE A 7 -4.92 31.34 -24.52
N GLU A 8 -4.65 30.05 -24.60
CA GLU A 8 -3.60 29.47 -25.45
C GLU A 8 -3.82 29.82 -26.93
N LYS A 9 -5.04 29.64 -27.45
CA LYS A 9 -5.39 30.02 -28.83
C LYS A 9 -5.27 31.52 -29.10
N TRP A 10 -5.65 32.35 -28.14
CA TRP A 10 -5.57 33.81 -28.28
C TRP A 10 -4.12 34.29 -28.30
N PHE A 11 -3.28 33.76 -27.39
CA PHE A 11 -1.84 34.06 -27.35
C PHE A 11 -1.13 33.54 -28.60
N ASP A 12 -1.42 32.34 -29.06
CA ASP A 12 -0.84 31.78 -30.29
C ASP A 12 -1.14 32.67 -31.50
N LYS A 13 -2.40 33.11 -31.64
CA LYS A 13 -2.78 34.01 -32.73
C LYS A 13 -2.02 35.34 -32.64
N LYS A 14 -2.01 35.97 -31.47
CA LYS A 14 -1.35 37.26 -31.27
C LYS A 14 0.16 37.19 -31.52
N VAL A 15 0.83 36.13 -31.08
CA VAL A 15 2.26 35.92 -31.32
C VAL A 15 2.52 35.66 -32.80
N SER A 16 1.71 34.83 -33.45
CA SER A 16 1.81 34.57 -34.90
C SER A 16 1.68 35.86 -35.71
N ASP A 17 0.70 36.70 -35.37
CA ASP A 17 0.44 37.96 -36.07
C ASP A 17 1.63 38.93 -35.92
N VAL A 18 2.19 39.07 -34.71
CA VAL A 18 3.38 39.90 -34.47
C VAL A 18 4.60 39.41 -35.24
N VAL A 19 4.83 38.09 -35.24
CA VAL A 19 5.94 37.47 -35.98
C VAL A 19 5.79 37.71 -37.48
N ASN A 20 4.60 37.46 -38.03
CA ASN A 20 4.32 37.66 -39.46
C ASN A 20 4.48 39.13 -39.86
N ASN A 21 3.90 40.06 -39.09
CA ASN A 21 4.02 41.50 -39.35
C ASN A 21 5.48 41.96 -39.28
N SER A 22 6.28 41.42 -38.36
CA SER A 22 7.70 41.77 -38.25
C SER A 22 8.49 41.31 -39.48
N VAL A 23 8.23 40.08 -39.96
CA VAL A 23 8.82 39.55 -41.20
C VAL A 23 8.39 40.37 -42.41
N GLU A 24 7.14 40.79 -42.46
CA GLU A 24 6.59 41.61 -43.54
C GLU A 24 7.24 43.01 -43.58
N VAL A 25 7.36 43.68 -42.43
CA VAL A 25 8.08 44.97 -42.31
C VAL A 25 9.53 44.84 -42.76
N ALA A 26 10.20 43.78 -42.31
CA ALA A 26 11.56 43.42 -42.72
C ALA A 26 11.70 43.26 -44.25
N ARG A 27 10.77 42.53 -44.86
CA ARG A 27 10.74 42.32 -46.31
C ARG A 27 10.48 43.62 -47.08
N ASN A 28 9.51 44.41 -46.64
CA ASN A 28 9.16 45.68 -47.26
C ASN A 28 10.33 46.66 -47.24
N TYR A 29 11.08 46.70 -46.12
CA TYR A 29 12.30 47.51 -46.03
C TYR A 29 13.36 47.09 -47.06
N LEU A 30 13.59 45.78 -47.23
CA LEU A 30 14.53 45.27 -48.24
C LEU A 30 14.10 45.65 -49.65
N GLU A 31 12.82 45.45 -49.98
CA GLU A 31 12.26 45.80 -51.29
C GLU A 31 12.34 47.31 -51.55
N GLU A 32 12.06 48.15 -50.55
CA GLU A 32 12.19 49.61 -50.64
C GLU A 32 13.65 50.04 -50.86
N ASN A 33 14.60 49.47 -50.11
CA ASN A 33 16.02 49.78 -50.27
C ASN A 33 16.54 49.35 -51.66
N GLN A 34 16.12 48.18 -52.15
CA GLN A 34 16.43 47.70 -53.50
C GLN A 34 15.85 48.60 -54.59
N ASN A 35 14.59 49.03 -54.45
CA ASN A 35 13.96 49.93 -55.40
C ASN A 35 14.61 51.32 -55.38
N SER A 36 15.00 51.82 -54.21
CA SER A 36 15.72 53.08 -54.03
C SER A 36 17.05 53.07 -54.78
N ILE A 37 17.94 52.09 -54.51
CA ILE A 37 19.24 52.02 -55.21
C ILE A 37 19.08 51.84 -56.72
N LYS A 38 18.07 51.09 -57.16
CA LYS A 38 17.76 50.92 -58.59
C LYS A 38 17.40 52.24 -59.26
N GLY A 39 16.55 53.05 -58.63
CA GLY A 39 16.20 54.38 -59.13
C GLY A 39 17.42 55.28 -59.23
N GLU A 40 18.24 55.30 -58.19
CA GLU A 40 19.43 56.15 -58.11
C GLU A 40 20.50 55.78 -59.14
N ILE A 41 20.80 54.49 -59.32
CA ILE A 41 21.81 54.05 -60.30
C ILE A 41 21.35 54.31 -61.74
N LEU A 42 20.06 54.17 -62.04
CA LEU A 42 19.50 54.49 -63.35
C LEU A 42 19.60 55.98 -63.65
N ALA A 43 19.28 56.83 -62.67
CA ALA A 43 19.46 58.28 -62.79
C ALA A 43 20.93 58.65 -63.00
N MET A 44 21.83 58.06 -62.21
CA MET A 44 23.28 58.27 -62.33
C MET A 44 23.81 57.83 -63.70
N ALA A 45 23.37 56.68 -64.20
CA ALA A 45 23.75 56.21 -65.53
C ALA A 45 23.28 57.17 -66.64
N ASN A 46 22.07 57.72 -66.54
CA ASN A 46 21.54 58.69 -67.51
C ASN A 46 22.35 60.00 -67.50
N ASP A 47 22.65 60.51 -66.31
CA ASP A 47 23.47 61.72 -66.11
C ASP A 47 24.90 61.53 -66.64
N LEU A 48 25.50 60.37 -66.38
CA LEU A 48 26.82 59.99 -66.91
C LEU A 48 26.80 59.86 -68.44
N ASN A 49 25.75 59.27 -69.02
CA ASN A 49 25.61 59.16 -70.47
C ASN A 49 25.57 60.53 -71.15
N ARG A 50 24.89 61.52 -70.55
CA ARG A 50 24.79 62.88 -71.10
C ARG A 50 26.12 63.64 -71.07
N ASN A 51 26.95 63.38 -70.05
CA ASN A 51 28.20 64.11 -69.81
C ASN A 51 29.45 63.25 -70.03
N PHE A 52 29.33 62.13 -70.76
CA PHE A 52 30.40 61.15 -70.90
C PHE A 52 31.63 61.70 -71.64
N ASN A 53 31.47 62.73 -72.48
CA ASN A 53 32.59 63.37 -73.19
C ASN A 53 33.68 63.89 -72.22
N LEU A 54 33.27 64.35 -71.02
CA LEU A 54 34.19 64.80 -69.97
C LEU A 54 35.19 63.71 -69.54
N TYR A 55 34.80 62.43 -69.64
CA TYR A 55 35.66 61.29 -69.31
C TYR A 55 36.91 61.24 -70.21
N SER A 56 36.75 61.55 -71.50
CA SER A 56 37.83 61.49 -72.49
C SER A 56 38.61 62.81 -72.56
N GLU A 57 37.96 63.95 -72.30
CA GLU A 57 38.55 65.28 -72.40
C GLU A 57 39.35 65.69 -71.16
N ASN A 58 38.83 65.46 -69.94
CA ASN A 58 39.45 65.93 -68.70
C ASN A 58 39.12 65.02 -67.51
N LYS A 59 39.99 64.03 -67.26
CA LYS A 59 39.84 63.05 -66.17
C LYS A 59 39.65 63.69 -64.77
N PRO A 60 40.41 64.72 -64.36
CA PRO A 60 40.17 65.41 -63.09
C PRO A 60 38.76 66.01 -62.94
N VAL A 61 38.25 66.66 -63.99
CA VAL A 61 36.89 67.23 -63.97
C VAL A 61 35.83 66.13 -63.91
N PHE A 62 36.03 65.05 -64.67
CA PHE A 62 35.16 63.88 -64.60
C PHE A 62 35.18 63.21 -63.22
N GLN A 63 36.34 63.13 -62.55
CA GLN A 63 36.42 62.60 -61.18
C GLN A 63 35.53 63.38 -60.22
N ASN A 64 35.62 64.71 -60.23
CA ASN A 64 34.77 65.56 -59.38
C ASN A 64 33.28 65.37 -59.71
N TYR A 65 32.93 65.30 -61.00
CA TYR A 65 31.56 65.02 -61.41
C TYR A 65 31.07 63.66 -60.90
N PHE A 66 31.85 62.60 -61.12
CA PHE A 66 31.52 61.23 -60.70
C PHE A 66 31.38 61.09 -59.19
N ASP A 67 32.26 61.76 -58.42
CA ASP A 67 32.19 61.79 -56.95
C ASP A 67 30.92 62.48 -56.45
N GLN A 68 30.55 63.61 -57.07
CA GLN A 68 29.32 64.33 -56.71
C GLN A 68 28.07 63.53 -57.06
N GLN A 69 28.07 62.84 -58.21
CA GLN A 69 26.97 61.96 -58.63
C GLN A 69 26.73 60.83 -57.61
N SER A 70 27.81 60.22 -57.08
CA SER A 70 27.73 59.16 -56.07
C SER A 70 27.28 59.70 -54.70
N ARG A 71 27.83 60.84 -54.26
CA ARG A 71 27.49 61.45 -52.96
C ARG A 71 26.04 61.93 -52.87
N PHE A 72 25.55 62.62 -53.90
CA PHE A 72 24.17 63.15 -53.92
C PHE A 72 23.13 62.04 -53.77
N ARG A 73 23.46 60.83 -54.25
CA ARG A 73 22.58 59.66 -54.27
C ARG A 73 22.77 58.71 -53.09
N LYS A 74 23.62 59.10 -52.13
CA LYS A 74 24.01 58.24 -50.99
C LYS A 74 24.52 56.87 -51.46
N ILE A 75 25.31 56.86 -52.54
CA ILE A 75 26.03 55.69 -53.00
C ILE A 75 27.46 55.82 -52.50
N GLU A 76 27.87 54.91 -51.62
CA GLU A 76 29.17 54.95 -50.95
C GLU A 76 30.32 54.51 -51.85
N GLU A 77 30.08 53.66 -52.84
CA GLU A 77 31.09 53.30 -53.82
C GLU A 77 30.49 53.17 -55.22
N SER A 78 31.12 53.82 -56.20
CA SER A 78 30.73 53.68 -57.61
C SER A 78 31.95 53.37 -58.45
N TYR A 79 31.77 52.49 -59.43
CA TYR A 79 32.81 52.00 -60.32
C TYR A 79 32.30 52.00 -61.76
N LEU A 80 33.17 52.37 -62.69
CA LEU A 80 32.98 52.08 -64.10
C LEU A 80 33.80 50.85 -64.43
N ILE A 81 33.16 49.84 -65.00
CA ILE A 81 33.80 48.57 -65.35
C ILE A 81 33.55 48.25 -66.82
N ASN A 82 34.46 47.49 -67.43
CA ASN A 82 34.26 47.01 -68.78
C ASN A 82 33.44 45.70 -68.81
N LYS A 83 33.11 45.21 -70.01
CA LYS A 83 32.42 43.91 -70.23
C LYS A 83 33.12 42.69 -69.63
N ASP A 84 34.43 42.76 -69.41
CA ASP A 84 35.23 41.68 -68.83
C ASP A 84 35.30 41.78 -67.30
N GLY A 85 34.67 42.79 -66.70
CA GLY A 85 34.69 43.07 -65.26
C GLY A 85 35.93 43.81 -64.77
N LEU A 86 36.75 44.35 -65.68
CA LEU A 86 37.93 45.15 -65.34
C LEU A 86 37.53 46.56 -64.92
N LEU A 87 38.14 47.05 -63.84
CA LEU A 87 37.94 48.39 -63.31
C LEU A 87 38.52 49.45 -64.26
N LEU A 88 37.67 50.35 -64.75
CA LEU A 88 38.04 51.48 -65.61
C LEU A 88 38.15 52.79 -64.81
N PHE A 89 37.24 53.00 -63.86
CA PHE A 89 37.17 54.21 -63.05
C PHE A 89 36.48 53.95 -61.71
N SER A 90 36.81 54.73 -60.68
CA SER A 90 36.18 54.63 -59.35
C SER A 90 35.95 56.02 -58.76
N THR A 91 35.08 56.15 -57.76
CA THR A 91 35.05 57.38 -56.96
C THR A 91 36.37 57.54 -56.20
N SER A 92 36.73 58.78 -55.87
CA SER A 92 38.01 59.09 -55.22
C SER A 92 38.10 58.58 -53.79
N PHE A 93 36.95 58.37 -53.15
CA PHE A 93 36.80 57.84 -51.81
C PHE A 93 36.60 56.32 -51.76
N SER A 94 36.47 55.65 -52.91
CA SER A 94 36.48 54.18 -52.97
C SER A 94 37.90 53.64 -52.81
N ASN A 95 38.06 52.62 -51.95
CA ASN A 95 39.32 51.91 -51.84
C ASN A 95 39.49 50.93 -53.01
N LYS A 96 40.32 51.30 -53.99
CA LYS A 96 40.59 50.48 -55.19
C LYS A 96 41.09 49.07 -54.87
N ASN A 97 41.77 48.86 -53.74
CA ASN A 97 42.26 47.54 -53.32
C ASN A 97 41.14 46.60 -52.84
N ASN A 98 39.96 47.14 -52.53
CA ASN A 98 38.80 46.38 -52.07
C ASN A 98 37.77 46.15 -53.19
N PHE A 99 38.06 46.56 -54.42
CA PHE A 99 37.16 46.33 -55.54
C PHE A 99 37.03 44.83 -55.83
N ILE A 100 35.80 44.31 -55.72
CA ILE A 100 35.45 42.95 -56.12
C ILE A 100 34.59 43.05 -57.37
N ALA A 101 35.08 42.50 -58.48
CA ALA A 101 34.34 42.47 -59.73
C ALA A 101 33.03 41.68 -59.58
N PRO A 102 31.92 42.15 -60.18
CA PRO A 102 30.68 41.38 -60.20
C PRO A 102 30.86 40.08 -61.00
N LEU A 103 30.08 39.04 -60.67
CA LEU A 103 30.11 37.79 -61.43
C LEU A 103 29.78 38.04 -62.90
N LYS A 104 30.47 37.32 -63.81
CA LYS A 104 30.27 37.46 -65.26
C LYS A 104 28.81 37.30 -65.68
N THR A 105 28.07 36.40 -65.04
CA THR A 105 26.63 36.21 -65.27
C THR A 105 25.82 37.48 -65.06
N PHE A 106 26.15 38.30 -64.06
CA PHE A 106 25.47 39.56 -63.81
C PHE A 106 25.82 40.63 -64.85
N ILE A 107 27.06 40.65 -65.34
CA ILE A 107 27.48 41.55 -66.43
C ILE A 107 26.77 41.17 -67.73
N GLU A 108 26.67 39.88 -68.05
CA GLU A 108 25.94 39.38 -69.23
C GLU A 108 24.44 39.73 -69.17
N MET A 109 23.80 39.57 -68.01
CA MET A 109 22.41 39.97 -67.83
C MET A 109 22.24 41.49 -67.96
N ALA A 110 23.15 42.28 -67.40
CA ALA A 110 23.15 43.73 -67.54
C ALA A 110 23.36 44.20 -68.98
N GLN A 111 24.12 43.43 -69.78
CA GLN A 111 24.38 43.73 -71.19
C GLN A 111 23.09 43.76 -72.03
N ASN A 112 22.10 42.95 -71.65
CA ASN A 112 20.77 42.89 -72.25
C ASN A 112 19.82 44.02 -71.80
N GLY A 113 20.36 45.06 -71.14
CA GLY A 113 19.61 46.25 -70.71
C GLY A 113 18.88 46.10 -69.38
N GLN A 114 19.11 44.99 -68.65
CA GLN A 114 18.52 44.79 -67.33
C GLN A 114 19.36 45.48 -66.24
N THR A 115 18.72 46.18 -65.32
CA THR A 115 19.40 46.61 -64.08
C THR A 115 19.48 45.42 -63.13
N ILE A 116 20.69 45.05 -62.72
CA ILE A 116 20.91 43.94 -61.81
C ILE A 116 21.10 44.49 -60.40
N LEU A 117 20.35 43.94 -59.45
CA LEU A 117 20.46 44.23 -58.01
C LEU A 117 20.91 42.98 -57.28
N ILE A 118 21.90 43.12 -56.41
CA ILE A 118 22.50 42.03 -55.64
C ILE A 118 22.57 42.51 -54.19
N SER A 119 21.67 42.04 -53.34
CA SER A 119 21.77 42.29 -51.90
C SER A 119 22.52 41.15 -51.23
N ASP A 120 23.64 41.47 -50.58
CA ASP A 120 24.43 40.52 -49.79
C ASP A 120 24.27 40.85 -48.30
N ALA A 121 23.47 40.04 -47.61
CA ALA A 121 23.23 40.17 -46.18
C ALA A 121 24.47 39.87 -45.33
N ASN A 122 25.48 39.16 -45.84
CA ASN A 122 26.71 38.90 -45.09
C ASN A 122 27.68 40.09 -45.16
N LYS A 123 27.61 40.85 -46.25
CA LYS A 123 28.45 42.04 -46.48
C LYS A 123 27.75 43.35 -46.16
N ASN A 124 26.51 43.30 -45.66
CA ASN A 124 25.68 44.46 -45.34
C ASN A 124 25.64 45.48 -46.49
N GLN A 125 25.47 45.02 -47.73
CA GLN A 125 25.49 45.90 -48.89
C GLN A 125 24.51 45.45 -49.96
N THR A 126 24.02 46.41 -50.74
CA THR A 126 23.31 46.17 -51.99
C THR A 126 24.11 46.73 -53.13
N ASN A 127 24.44 45.86 -54.07
CA ASN A 127 25.21 46.20 -55.25
C ASN A 127 24.23 46.32 -56.42
N ALA A 128 24.42 47.33 -57.25
CA ALA A 128 23.62 47.56 -58.42
C ALA A 128 24.52 47.70 -59.65
N LEU A 129 24.10 47.11 -60.77
CA LEU A 129 24.85 47.11 -62.02
C LEU A 129 23.92 47.53 -63.15
N VAL A 130 24.38 48.50 -63.94
CA VAL A 130 23.65 49.00 -65.11
C VAL A 130 24.61 49.30 -66.25
N LYS A 131 24.20 49.00 -67.49
CA LYS A 131 24.95 49.34 -68.70
C LYS A 131 24.82 50.83 -69.02
N LEU A 132 25.92 51.46 -69.43
CA LEU A 132 25.88 52.82 -69.96
C LEU A 132 25.54 52.81 -71.46
N SER A 133 24.53 53.57 -71.88
CA SER A 133 24.12 53.67 -73.29
C SER A 133 25.12 54.44 -74.15
N SER A 134 25.94 55.30 -73.54
CA SER A 134 26.99 56.07 -74.25
C SER A 134 28.16 55.21 -74.73
N ASN A 135 28.37 54.01 -74.16
CA ASN A 135 29.40 53.08 -74.58
C ASN A 135 28.97 51.63 -74.31
N GLU A 136 28.87 50.81 -75.37
CA GLU A 136 28.36 49.44 -75.28
C GLU A 136 29.17 48.48 -74.40
N ASN A 137 30.39 48.87 -74.02
CA ASN A 137 31.29 48.05 -73.22
C ASN A 137 31.48 48.55 -71.78
N ILE A 138 30.78 49.62 -71.35
CA ILE A 138 30.95 50.21 -70.01
C ILE A 138 29.69 50.02 -69.17
N PHE A 139 29.91 49.62 -67.93
CA PHE A 139 28.87 49.45 -66.93
C PHE A 139 29.18 50.30 -65.71
N LEU A 140 28.13 50.89 -65.14
CA LEU A 140 28.15 51.52 -63.84
C LEU A 140 27.80 50.46 -62.79
N TYR A 141 28.72 50.27 -61.85
CA TYR A 141 28.59 49.37 -60.73
C TYR A 141 28.59 50.20 -59.44
N ALA A 142 27.47 50.23 -58.74
CA ALA A 142 27.28 50.97 -57.50
C ALA A 142 27.16 50.00 -56.32
N ILE A 143 27.70 50.38 -55.18
CA ILE A 143 27.57 49.66 -53.91
C ILE A 143 26.98 50.63 -52.90
N ARG A 144 25.88 50.21 -52.28
CA ARG A 144 25.27 50.92 -51.16
C ARG A 144 25.31 50.07 -49.90
N TYR A 145 25.89 50.58 -48.83
CA TYR A 145 25.90 49.86 -47.57
C TYR A 145 24.53 49.96 -46.89
N VAL A 146 24.11 48.84 -46.29
CA VAL A 146 22.92 48.73 -45.45
C VAL A 146 23.38 48.83 -44.00
N ASP A 147 22.63 49.59 -43.21
CA ASP A 147 22.91 49.73 -41.78
C ASP A 147 22.99 48.34 -41.09
N PRO A 148 24.07 48.04 -40.33
CA PRO A 148 24.23 46.76 -39.66
C PRO A 148 23.12 46.42 -38.66
N GLU A 149 22.51 47.41 -37.99
CA GLU A 149 21.39 47.15 -37.09
C GLU A 149 20.19 46.63 -37.87
N THR A 150 19.94 47.20 -39.05
CA THR A 150 18.86 46.75 -39.94
C THR A 150 19.09 45.32 -40.43
N VAL A 151 20.30 44.98 -40.88
CA VAL A 151 20.60 43.60 -41.31
C VAL A 151 20.47 42.61 -40.15
N ASN A 152 20.92 42.98 -38.96
CA ASN A 152 20.77 42.16 -37.76
C ASN A 152 19.29 41.99 -37.36
N PHE A 153 18.48 43.04 -37.51
CA PHE A 153 17.03 42.99 -37.28
C PHE A 153 16.35 42.01 -38.23
N LEU A 154 16.68 42.06 -39.53
CA LEU A 154 16.16 41.12 -40.54
C LEU A 154 16.51 39.67 -40.19
N LYS A 155 17.77 39.42 -39.82
CA LYS A 155 18.26 38.10 -39.43
C LYS A 155 17.52 37.56 -38.19
N LYS A 156 17.50 38.35 -37.11
CA LYS A 156 16.81 37.96 -35.86
C LYS A 156 15.32 37.72 -36.06
N THR A 157 14.67 38.52 -36.90
CA THR A 157 13.25 38.38 -37.21
C THR A 157 12.96 37.10 -37.98
N GLY A 158 13.79 36.76 -38.97
CA GLY A 158 13.70 35.49 -39.70
C GLY A 158 13.95 34.27 -38.82
N GLU A 159 14.97 34.33 -37.96
CA GLU A 159 15.29 33.26 -36.99
C GLU A 159 14.14 33.06 -35.99
N ALA A 160 13.62 34.14 -35.42
CA ALA A 160 12.50 34.11 -34.47
C ALA A 160 11.23 33.53 -35.12
N SER A 161 10.93 33.92 -36.37
CA SER A 161 9.80 33.37 -37.12
C SER A 161 9.94 31.86 -37.36
N THR A 162 11.10 31.44 -37.86
CA THR A 162 11.40 30.03 -38.09
C THR A 162 11.28 29.21 -36.81
N PHE A 163 11.80 29.75 -35.69
CA PHE A 163 11.70 29.12 -34.38
C PHE A 163 10.25 28.98 -33.90
N TYR A 164 9.44 30.04 -34.03
CA TYR A 164 8.03 30.01 -33.65
C TYR A 164 7.25 28.93 -34.41
N TYR A 165 7.38 28.87 -35.75
CA TYR A 165 6.68 27.88 -36.55
C TYR A 165 7.19 26.44 -36.32
N LYS A 166 8.47 26.27 -35.95
CA LYS A 166 9.02 24.98 -35.52
C LYS A 166 8.38 24.49 -34.21
N LEU A 167 8.15 25.38 -33.24
CA LEU A 167 7.46 25.02 -32.00
C LEU A 167 5.97 24.74 -32.23
N LYS A 168 5.31 25.58 -33.03
CA LYS A 168 3.88 25.43 -33.36
C LYS A 168 3.59 24.10 -34.07
N SER A 169 4.42 23.72 -35.03
CA SER A 169 4.28 22.43 -35.75
C SER A 169 4.55 21.20 -34.86
N ASN A 170 5.44 21.31 -33.87
CA ASN A 170 5.76 20.23 -32.92
C ASN A 170 4.90 20.23 -31.64
N SER A 171 3.90 21.10 -31.55
CA SER A 171 3.01 21.18 -30.37
C SER A 171 2.28 19.87 -30.08
N LEU A 172 1.86 19.13 -31.12
CA LEU A 172 1.22 17.82 -30.97
C LEU A 172 2.13 16.79 -30.31
N GLY A 173 3.40 16.70 -30.71
CA GLY A 173 4.36 15.77 -30.12
C GLY A 173 4.62 16.06 -28.64
N LEU A 174 4.70 17.35 -28.28
CA LEU A 174 4.83 17.78 -26.89
C LEU A 174 3.57 17.43 -26.07
N GLN A 175 2.38 17.71 -26.59
CA GLN A 175 1.12 17.37 -25.92
C GLN A 175 0.97 15.85 -25.69
N ILE A 176 1.31 15.03 -26.69
CA ILE A 176 1.30 13.56 -26.57
C ILE A 176 2.30 13.11 -25.50
N SER A 177 3.50 13.68 -25.47
CA SER A 177 4.54 13.33 -24.48
C SER A 177 4.08 13.65 -23.06
N PHE A 178 3.49 14.84 -22.84
CA PHE A 178 2.93 15.20 -21.53
C PHE A 178 1.75 14.31 -21.13
N ALA A 179 0.85 14.01 -22.05
CA ALA A 179 -0.26 13.10 -21.80
C ALA A 179 0.22 11.68 -21.44
N ALA A 180 1.24 11.17 -22.13
CA ALA A 180 1.83 9.86 -21.85
C ALA A 180 2.45 9.81 -20.43
N VAL A 181 3.25 10.82 -20.05
CA VAL A 181 3.80 10.92 -18.70
C VAL A 181 2.70 10.95 -17.65
N TYR A 182 1.64 11.73 -17.88
CA TYR A 182 0.50 11.82 -16.97
C TYR A 182 -0.22 10.47 -16.81
N ILE A 183 -0.50 9.77 -17.92
CA ILE A 183 -1.12 8.44 -17.91
C ILE A 183 -0.26 7.44 -17.13
N VAL A 184 1.05 7.42 -17.36
CA VAL A 184 1.98 6.51 -16.67
C VAL A 184 1.96 6.75 -15.17
N ILE A 185 2.01 8.01 -14.73
CA ILE A 185 1.98 8.36 -13.30
C ILE A 185 0.65 7.95 -12.68
N VAL A 186 -0.48 8.32 -13.29
CA VAL A 186 -1.81 8.01 -12.77
C VAL A 186 -2.05 6.49 -12.73
N SER A 187 -1.68 5.77 -13.79
CA SER A 187 -1.78 4.31 -13.84
C SER A 187 -0.94 3.64 -12.76
N SER A 188 0.30 4.11 -12.56
CA SER A 188 1.19 3.59 -11.51
C SER A 188 0.61 3.81 -10.11
N LEU A 189 0.04 4.98 -9.85
CA LEU A 189 -0.61 5.28 -8.57
C LEU A 189 -1.84 4.41 -8.33
N ILE A 190 -2.66 4.17 -9.35
CA ILE A 190 -3.83 3.28 -9.25
C ILE A 190 -3.40 1.84 -8.96
N LEU A 191 -2.36 1.34 -9.63
CA LEU A 191 -1.84 -0.01 -9.40
C LEU A 191 -1.30 -0.17 -7.97
N LEU A 192 -0.48 0.77 -7.51
CA LEU A 192 0.06 0.77 -6.15
C LEU A 192 -1.05 0.83 -5.10
N SER A 193 -2.03 1.72 -5.30
CA SER A 193 -3.19 1.83 -4.42
C SER A 193 -3.99 0.52 -4.36
N SER A 194 -4.24 -0.11 -5.51
CA SER A 194 -4.98 -1.37 -5.60
C SER A 194 -4.24 -2.51 -4.91
N MET A 195 -2.91 -2.62 -5.10
CA MET A 195 -2.09 -3.63 -4.42
C MET A 195 -2.12 -3.44 -2.90
N TYR A 196 -2.00 -2.20 -2.44
CA TYR A 196 -2.06 -1.88 -1.02
C TYR A 196 -3.43 -2.19 -0.41
N ALA A 197 -4.51 -1.86 -1.12
CA ALA A 197 -5.89 -2.17 -0.71
C ALA A 197 -6.13 -3.68 -0.58
N ILE A 198 -5.67 -4.48 -1.55
CA ILE A 198 -5.78 -5.95 -1.50
C ILE A 198 -4.99 -6.51 -0.32
N ASN A 199 -3.80 -5.97 -0.03
CA ASN A 199 -3.00 -6.41 1.10
C ASN A 199 -3.69 -6.14 2.44
N ILE A 200 -4.25 -4.94 2.62
CA ILE A 200 -5.04 -4.60 3.81
C ILE A 200 -6.27 -5.49 3.94
N ALA A 201 -7.01 -5.70 2.85
CA ALA A 201 -8.18 -6.56 2.84
C ALA A 201 -7.81 -7.99 3.30
N ASN A 202 -6.72 -8.56 2.78
CA ASN A 202 -6.24 -9.87 3.21
C ASN A 202 -5.82 -9.91 4.68
N LYS A 203 -5.16 -8.85 5.16
CA LYS A 203 -4.71 -8.73 6.55
C LYS A 203 -5.88 -8.71 7.55
N ILE A 204 -7.02 -8.13 7.16
CA ILE A 204 -8.23 -8.04 8.01
C ILE A 204 -9.16 -9.24 7.81
N SER A 205 -9.37 -9.70 6.58
CA SER A 205 -10.36 -10.75 6.29
C SER A 205 -9.91 -12.14 6.73
N ARG A 206 -8.62 -12.49 6.57
CA ARG A 206 -8.13 -13.83 6.93
C ARG A 206 -8.36 -14.16 8.42
N PRO A 207 -8.05 -13.27 9.39
CA PRO A 207 -8.21 -13.59 10.81
C PRO A 207 -9.67 -13.71 11.23
N ILE A 208 -10.55 -12.91 10.61
CA ILE A 208 -12.01 -12.96 10.81
C ILE A 208 -12.57 -14.28 10.30
N ILE A 209 -12.15 -14.73 9.11
CA ILE A 209 -12.60 -16.00 8.54
C ILE A 209 -12.20 -17.17 9.45
N LYS A 210 -10.95 -17.20 9.96
CA LYS A 210 -10.51 -18.21 10.94
C LYS A 210 -11.39 -18.23 12.19
N LEU A 211 -11.74 -17.06 12.73
CA LEU A 211 -12.66 -16.91 13.87
C LEU A 211 -14.05 -17.46 13.57
N ILE A 212 -14.61 -17.15 12.40
CA ILE A 212 -15.93 -17.64 11.97
C ILE A 212 -15.91 -19.17 11.89
N PHE A 213 -14.87 -19.77 11.31
CA PHE A 213 -14.74 -21.22 11.24
C PHE A 213 -14.59 -21.86 12.63
N ALA A 214 -13.76 -21.29 13.50
CA ALA A 214 -13.61 -21.80 14.86
C ALA A 214 -14.92 -21.69 15.66
N ALA A 215 -15.66 -20.59 15.53
CA ALA A 215 -16.96 -20.43 16.15
C ALA A 215 -18.00 -21.42 15.62
N LYS A 216 -17.96 -21.73 14.30
CA LYS A 216 -18.79 -22.76 13.68
C LYS A 216 -18.49 -24.14 14.28
N GLU A 217 -17.22 -24.51 14.41
CA GLU A 217 -16.80 -25.77 15.04
C GLU A 217 -17.29 -25.88 16.49
N VAL A 218 -17.14 -24.81 17.28
CA VAL A 218 -17.68 -24.75 18.65
C VAL A 218 -19.20 -24.93 18.66
N SER A 219 -19.91 -24.33 17.71
CA SER A 219 -21.38 -24.43 17.61
C SER A 219 -21.88 -25.85 17.32
N VAL A 220 -21.09 -26.69 16.64
CA VAL A 220 -21.41 -28.11 16.38
C VAL A 220 -20.92 -29.04 17.50
N GLY A 221 -20.35 -28.47 18.57
CA GLY A 221 -19.94 -29.19 19.78
C GLY A 221 -18.46 -29.54 19.87
N ASN A 222 -17.64 -29.13 18.89
CA ASN A 222 -16.20 -29.31 18.92
C ASN A 222 -15.53 -28.19 19.73
N LEU A 223 -15.32 -28.44 21.02
CA LEU A 223 -14.70 -27.50 21.96
C LEU A 223 -13.17 -27.64 22.06
N GLU A 224 -12.56 -28.49 21.24
CA GLU A 224 -11.10 -28.66 21.22
C GLU A 224 -10.39 -27.67 20.27
N VAL A 225 -11.16 -26.94 19.47
CA VAL A 225 -10.62 -25.96 18.51
C VAL A 225 -9.89 -24.85 19.22
N LYS A 226 -8.66 -24.58 18.77
CA LYS A 226 -7.80 -23.50 19.27
C LYS A 226 -7.29 -22.65 18.13
N LEU A 227 -7.45 -21.34 18.26
CA LEU A 227 -6.89 -20.36 17.34
C LEU A 227 -5.44 -20.06 17.74
N LYS A 228 -4.50 -20.24 16.80
CA LYS A 228 -3.07 -19.88 16.96
C LYS A 228 -2.86 -18.39 16.67
N ASN A 229 -2.01 -17.72 17.45
CA ASN A 229 -1.86 -16.26 17.48
C ASN A 229 -0.45 -15.75 17.11
N GLU A 230 0.43 -16.60 16.57
CA GLU A 230 1.85 -16.26 16.34
C GLU A 230 2.05 -15.18 15.26
N GLU A 231 1.23 -15.18 14.20
CA GLU A 231 1.39 -14.32 13.02
C GLU A 231 0.43 -13.11 12.95
N GLU A 232 -0.47 -12.95 13.92
CA GLU A 232 -1.57 -11.98 13.84
C GLU A 232 -1.23 -10.61 14.45
N ASP A 233 -1.95 -9.55 14.07
CA ASP A 233 -1.82 -8.23 14.72
C ASP A 233 -2.28 -8.26 16.20
N ASP A 234 -1.79 -7.32 17.03
CA ASP A 234 -2.02 -7.33 18.48
C ASP A 234 -3.51 -7.41 18.89
N ASP A 235 -4.39 -6.73 18.15
CA ASP A 235 -5.84 -6.77 18.41
C ASP A 235 -6.46 -8.14 18.09
N PHE A 236 -6.03 -8.79 17.00
CA PHE A 236 -6.48 -10.15 16.67
C PHE A 236 -5.89 -11.19 17.62
N LYS A 237 -4.66 -10.99 18.12
CA LYS A 237 -4.10 -11.85 19.17
C LYS A 237 -4.97 -11.82 20.42
N LYS A 238 -5.41 -10.64 20.86
CA LYS A 238 -6.34 -10.50 22.01
C LYS A 238 -7.66 -11.19 21.74
N LEU A 239 -8.25 -11.02 20.56
CA LEU A 239 -9.50 -11.70 20.19
C LEU A 239 -9.36 -13.24 20.21
N TYR A 240 -8.25 -13.76 19.67
CA TYR A 240 -7.99 -15.21 19.66
C TYR A 240 -7.79 -15.76 21.07
N GLN A 241 -7.08 -15.04 21.93
CA GLN A 241 -6.91 -15.40 23.34
C GLN A 241 -8.25 -15.44 24.06
N THR A 242 -9.07 -14.39 23.91
CA THR A 242 -10.41 -14.32 24.51
C THR A 242 -11.31 -15.45 24.02
N PHE A 243 -11.29 -15.76 22.71
CA PHE A 243 -12.04 -16.88 22.14
C PHE A 243 -11.61 -18.22 22.75
N ASN A 244 -10.30 -18.47 22.85
CA ASN A 244 -9.77 -19.70 23.43
C ASN A 244 -10.15 -19.83 24.93
N ILE A 245 -10.08 -18.72 25.69
CA ILE A 245 -10.51 -18.68 27.10
C ILE A 245 -11.99 -19.06 27.22
N MET A 246 -12.87 -18.41 26.45
CA MET A 246 -14.31 -18.70 26.48
C MET A 246 -14.61 -20.17 26.14
N THR A 247 -13.96 -20.72 25.11
CA THR A 247 -14.15 -22.11 24.70
C THR A 247 -13.69 -23.09 25.79
N GLN A 248 -12.59 -22.79 26.46
CA GLN A 248 -12.09 -23.57 27.60
C GLN A 248 -13.04 -23.51 28.80
N GLU A 249 -13.62 -22.35 29.10
CA GLU A 249 -14.62 -22.20 30.16
C GLU A 249 -15.90 -22.99 29.86
N ILE A 250 -16.39 -22.95 28.62
CA ILE A 250 -17.54 -23.74 28.18
C ILE A 250 -17.27 -25.24 28.36
N GLN A 251 -16.09 -25.72 27.94
CA GLN A 251 -15.70 -27.11 28.12
C GLN A 251 -15.64 -27.51 29.59
N ALA A 252 -15.08 -26.67 30.45
CA ALA A 252 -15.01 -26.90 31.89
C ALA A 252 -16.42 -26.94 32.53
N GLN A 253 -17.31 -26.02 32.14
CA GLN A 253 -18.70 -25.99 32.62
C GLN A 253 -19.47 -27.23 32.17
N LYS A 254 -19.36 -27.64 30.91
CA LYS A 254 -20.00 -28.86 30.38
C LYS A 254 -19.55 -30.10 31.16
N ASN A 255 -18.25 -30.24 31.40
CA ASN A 255 -17.70 -31.37 32.18
C ASN A 255 -18.24 -31.36 33.62
N LYS A 256 -18.32 -30.18 34.25
CA LYS A 256 -18.87 -30.03 35.60
C LYS A 256 -20.36 -30.40 35.66
N ILE A 257 -21.15 -29.98 34.68
CA ILE A 257 -22.57 -30.32 34.59
C ILE A 257 -22.73 -31.83 34.39
N ALA A 258 -22.01 -32.42 33.44
CA ALA A 258 -22.07 -33.86 33.18
C ALA A 258 -21.68 -34.70 34.42
N LEU A 259 -20.67 -34.26 35.17
CA LEU A 259 -20.30 -34.90 36.43
C LEU A 259 -21.41 -34.78 37.48
N SER A 260 -22.02 -33.61 37.60
CA SER A 260 -23.14 -33.36 38.51
C SER A 260 -24.36 -34.21 38.17
N GLU A 261 -24.72 -34.32 36.89
CA GLU A 261 -25.83 -35.17 36.42
C GLU A 261 -25.56 -36.64 36.73
N ARG A 262 -24.31 -37.12 36.52
CA ARG A 262 -23.91 -38.49 36.87
C ARG A 262 -24.03 -38.75 38.36
N TYR A 263 -23.61 -37.81 39.20
CA TYR A 263 -23.77 -37.94 40.66
C TYR A 263 -25.23 -37.96 41.10
N GLN A 264 -26.08 -37.08 40.53
CA GLN A 264 -27.52 -37.08 40.83
C GLN A 264 -28.20 -38.38 40.38
N ALA A 265 -27.87 -38.89 39.19
CA ALA A 265 -28.40 -40.17 38.72
C ALA A 265 -27.97 -41.31 39.64
N TRP A 266 -26.71 -41.31 40.08
CA TRP A 266 -26.18 -42.31 41.01
C TRP A 266 -26.87 -42.26 42.39
N GLU A 267 -27.11 -41.05 42.91
CA GLU A 267 -27.87 -40.84 44.16
C GLU A 267 -29.28 -41.44 44.07
N MET A 268 -29.98 -41.15 42.97
CA MET A 268 -31.32 -41.68 42.73
C MET A 268 -31.33 -43.22 42.66
N VAL A 269 -30.38 -43.81 41.91
CA VAL A 269 -30.26 -45.26 41.76
C VAL A 269 -30.01 -45.93 43.12
N ALA A 270 -29.06 -45.41 43.91
CA ALA A 270 -28.74 -45.98 45.21
C ALA A 270 -29.89 -45.90 46.21
N LYS A 271 -30.61 -44.76 46.26
CA LYS A 271 -31.79 -44.60 47.11
C LYS A 271 -32.91 -45.58 46.72
N LYS A 272 -33.15 -45.74 45.41
CA LYS A 272 -34.16 -46.66 44.90
C LYS A 272 -33.79 -48.11 45.21
N LEU A 273 -32.56 -48.52 44.93
CA LEU A 273 -32.07 -49.87 45.22
C LEU A 273 -32.13 -50.19 46.72
N ALA A 274 -31.74 -49.27 47.59
CA ALA A 274 -31.83 -49.50 49.03
C ALA A 274 -33.27 -49.68 49.51
N HIS A 275 -34.21 -48.90 48.96
CA HIS A 275 -35.64 -49.10 49.23
C HIS A 275 -36.13 -50.45 48.71
N GLU A 276 -35.75 -50.83 47.49
CA GLU A 276 -36.15 -52.10 46.88
C GLU A 276 -35.53 -53.31 47.58
N ILE A 277 -34.34 -53.19 48.18
CA ILE A 277 -33.71 -54.23 49.01
C ILE A 277 -34.41 -54.36 50.36
N LYS A 278 -34.82 -53.25 51.00
CA LYS A 278 -35.54 -53.30 52.28
C LYS A 278 -36.91 -53.99 52.17
N ASN A 279 -37.61 -53.77 51.06
CA ASN A 279 -38.95 -54.31 50.82
C ASN A 279 -39.07 -55.83 51.01
N PRO A 280 -38.18 -56.69 50.47
CA PRO A 280 -38.20 -58.13 50.74
C PRO A 280 -37.58 -58.50 52.10
N LEU A 281 -36.64 -57.73 52.65
CA LEU A 281 -35.99 -58.07 53.91
C LEU A 281 -36.94 -57.99 55.11
N THR A 282 -37.78 -56.94 55.21
CA THR A 282 -38.68 -56.79 56.37
C THR A 282 -39.66 -57.96 56.53
N PRO A 283 -40.36 -58.43 55.48
CA PRO A 283 -41.18 -59.64 55.57
C PRO A 283 -40.37 -60.91 55.85
N ILE A 284 -39.14 -61.03 55.34
CA ILE A 284 -38.25 -62.17 55.63
C ILE A 284 -37.89 -62.20 57.12
N THR A 285 -37.48 -61.08 57.70
CA THR A 285 -37.20 -60.96 59.15
C THR A 285 -38.41 -61.36 59.99
N LEU A 286 -39.60 -60.80 59.68
CA LEU A 286 -40.83 -61.13 60.40
C LEU A 286 -41.24 -62.60 60.24
N SER A 287 -40.97 -63.19 59.07
CA SER A 287 -41.22 -64.61 58.83
C SER A 287 -40.28 -65.48 59.65
N LEU A 288 -38.99 -65.12 59.73
CA LEU A 288 -38.00 -65.81 60.57
C LEU A 288 -38.35 -65.72 62.06
N GLU A 289 -38.74 -64.54 62.55
CA GLU A 289 -39.23 -64.35 63.93
C GLU A 289 -40.45 -65.20 64.22
N ARG A 290 -41.46 -65.23 63.33
CA ARG A 290 -42.65 -66.07 63.48
C ARG A 290 -42.33 -67.56 63.46
N ILE A 291 -41.44 -68.00 62.58
CA ILE A 291 -41.00 -69.40 62.51
C ILE A 291 -40.29 -69.77 63.82
N LYS A 292 -39.40 -68.91 64.31
CA LYS A 292 -38.71 -69.08 65.59
C LYS A 292 -39.71 -69.17 66.75
N ASP A 293 -40.63 -68.23 66.87
CA ASP A 293 -41.59 -68.18 67.99
C ASP A 293 -42.57 -69.35 68.01
N ARG A 294 -43.06 -69.76 66.82
CA ARG A 294 -44.09 -70.82 66.71
C ARG A 294 -43.51 -72.22 66.85
N TYR A 295 -42.35 -72.49 66.23
CA TYR A 295 -41.81 -73.84 66.12
C TYR A 295 -40.70 -74.17 67.14
N SER A 296 -40.07 -73.16 67.78
CA SER A 296 -39.08 -73.39 68.85
C SER A 296 -39.62 -74.20 70.03
N LYS A 297 -40.93 -74.15 70.28
CA LYS A 297 -41.58 -74.89 71.38
C LYS A 297 -42.02 -76.31 71.00
N GLN A 298 -42.00 -76.67 69.71
CA GLN A 298 -42.55 -77.93 69.19
C GLN A 298 -41.47 -78.92 68.72
N ILE A 299 -40.22 -78.48 68.58
CA ILE A 299 -39.08 -79.29 68.12
C ILE A 299 -38.37 -79.91 69.34
N ASN A 300 -38.35 -81.25 69.41
CA ASN A 300 -37.76 -82.00 70.53
C ASN A 300 -36.36 -82.57 70.22
N ILE A 301 -35.94 -82.64 68.95
CA ILE A 301 -34.62 -83.13 68.50
C ILE A 301 -33.96 -82.00 67.70
N ASP A 302 -32.68 -81.70 67.98
CA ASP A 302 -31.86 -80.67 67.32
C ASP A 302 -32.41 -79.23 67.38
N LYS A 303 -33.15 -78.90 68.45
CA LYS A 303 -33.66 -77.54 68.71
C LYS A 303 -32.55 -76.47 68.71
N SER A 304 -31.39 -76.82 69.25
CA SER A 304 -30.21 -75.94 69.27
C SER A 304 -29.77 -75.55 67.85
N ASP A 305 -29.71 -76.52 66.93
CA ASP A 305 -29.29 -76.28 65.55
C ASP A 305 -30.35 -75.49 64.77
N PHE A 306 -31.63 -75.80 64.97
CA PHE A 306 -32.74 -75.04 64.38
C PHE A 306 -32.73 -73.55 64.77
N GLU A 307 -32.61 -73.25 66.07
CA GLU A 307 -32.53 -71.87 66.54
C GLU A 307 -31.23 -71.19 66.04
N ASN A 308 -30.12 -71.91 65.97
CA ASN A 308 -28.87 -71.40 65.44
C ASN A 308 -29.00 -71.03 63.96
N TYR A 309 -29.57 -71.89 63.10
CA TYR A 309 -29.79 -71.58 61.68
C TYR A 309 -30.69 -70.36 61.46
N LEU A 310 -31.79 -70.24 62.22
CA LEU A 310 -32.66 -69.06 62.13
C LEU A 310 -31.95 -67.79 62.59
N ASN A 311 -31.14 -67.86 63.64
CA ASN A 311 -30.35 -66.73 64.10
C ASN A 311 -29.27 -66.34 63.06
N ILE A 312 -28.63 -67.29 62.39
CA ILE A 312 -27.66 -67.04 61.31
C ILE A 312 -28.37 -66.33 60.14
N ILE A 313 -29.51 -66.83 59.69
CA ILE A 313 -30.25 -66.22 58.57
C ILE A 313 -30.77 -64.84 58.97
N SER A 314 -31.30 -64.67 60.19
CA SER A 314 -31.75 -63.38 60.69
C SER A 314 -30.62 -62.35 60.72
N ARG A 315 -29.43 -62.77 61.18
CA ARG A 315 -28.24 -61.91 61.17
C ARG A 315 -27.82 -61.55 59.75
N GLN A 316 -27.82 -62.50 58.83
CA GLN A 316 -27.48 -62.24 57.43
C GLN A 316 -28.45 -61.25 56.75
N VAL A 317 -29.75 -61.36 57.03
CA VAL A 317 -30.79 -60.44 56.53
C VAL A 317 -30.60 -59.05 57.12
N GLU A 318 -30.25 -58.96 58.41
CA GLU A 318 -29.92 -57.69 59.07
C GLU A 318 -28.66 -57.04 58.48
N ASP A 319 -27.63 -57.83 58.20
CA ASP A 319 -26.38 -57.37 57.60
C ASP A 319 -26.58 -56.87 56.16
N ILE A 320 -27.43 -57.53 55.36
CA ILE A 320 -27.84 -57.03 54.03
C ILE A 320 -28.62 -55.71 54.19
N GLY A 321 -29.47 -55.59 55.21
CA GLY A 321 -30.17 -54.35 55.53
C GLY A 321 -29.22 -53.20 55.91
N LYS A 322 -28.18 -53.47 56.70
CA LYS A 322 -27.12 -52.52 57.04
C LYS A 322 -26.34 -52.08 55.80
N LEU A 323 -25.90 -53.02 54.97
CA LEU A 323 -25.23 -52.74 53.70
C LEU A 323 -26.08 -51.88 52.75
N ALA A 324 -27.37 -52.17 52.62
CA ALA A 324 -28.28 -51.38 51.80
C ALA A 324 -28.46 -49.95 52.34
N ASN A 325 -28.50 -49.78 53.66
CA ASN A 325 -28.51 -48.46 54.30
C ASN A 325 -27.22 -47.69 54.03
N GLU A 326 -26.07 -48.31 54.26
CA GLU A 326 -24.77 -47.69 54.03
C GLU A 326 -24.57 -47.29 52.56
N PHE A 327 -25.03 -48.13 51.63
CA PHE A 327 -25.03 -47.83 50.20
C PHE A 327 -25.93 -46.62 49.85
N SER A 328 -27.12 -46.51 50.44
CA SER A 328 -27.99 -45.34 50.27
C SER A 328 -27.40 -44.08 50.89
N ASP A 329 -26.76 -44.18 52.05
CA ASP A 329 -26.19 -43.06 52.77
C ASP A 329 -24.91 -42.55 52.10
N PHE A 330 -24.17 -43.42 51.40
CA PHE A 330 -23.08 -43.03 50.52
C PHE A 330 -23.57 -42.13 49.37
N ALA A 331 -24.75 -42.44 48.82
CA ALA A 331 -25.33 -41.68 47.72
C ALA A 331 -25.86 -40.29 48.12
N ARG A 332 -26.17 -40.08 49.39
CA ARG A 332 -26.76 -38.84 49.94
C ARG A 332 -25.77 -37.68 50.13
N MET A 333 -24.53 -37.76 49.62
CA MET A 333 -23.41 -36.86 49.99
C MET A 333 -23.85 -35.41 50.30
N PRO A 334 -23.92 -35.02 51.59
CA PRO A 334 -24.34 -33.68 51.96
C PRO A 334 -23.28 -32.66 51.54
N ASN A 335 -23.71 -31.47 51.09
CA ASN A 335 -22.80 -30.39 50.72
C ASN A 335 -21.82 -30.12 51.88
N PRO A 336 -20.50 -30.18 51.66
CA PRO A 336 -19.52 -30.08 52.73
C PRO A 336 -19.53 -28.68 53.35
N ILE A 337 -19.69 -28.63 54.67
CA ILE A 337 -19.66 -27.38 55.43
C ILE A 337 -18.22 -27.11 55.84
N LYS A 338 -17.48 -26.40 54.97
CA LYS A 338 -16.07 -26.09 55.19
C LYS A 338 -15.90 -25.03 56.28
N LYS A 339 -15.29 -25.40 57.41
CA LYS A 339 -14.87 -24.49 58.50
C LYS A 339 -13.36 -24.62 58.72
N SER A 340 -12.73 -23.62 59.34
CA SER A 340 -11.34 -23.74 59.79
C SER A 340 -11.30 -24.77 60.91
N ASN A 341 -10.56 -25.86 60.72
CA ASN A 341 -10.47 -26.98 61.64
C ASN A 341 -9.00 -27.43 61.77
N ASN A 342 -8.63 -27.93 62.94
CA ASN A 342 -7.29 -28.45 63.20
C ASN A 342 -7.18 -29.92 62.71
N LEU A 343 -6.33 -30.17 61.72
CA LEU A 343 -6.17 -31.49 61.10
C LEU A 343 -5.42 -32.47 62.00
N LYS A 344 -4.44 -31.98 62.77
CA LYS A 344 -3.68 -32.82 63.71
C LYS A 344 -4.60 -33.39 64.79
N LYS A 345 -5.42 -32.52 65.38
CA LYS A 345 -6.38 -32.89 66.42
C LYS A 345 -7.35 -33.96 65.96
N ILE A 346 -7.93 -33.85 64.76
CA ILE A 346 -8.90 -34.83 64.26
C ILE A 346 -8.28 -36.20 63.95
N ILE A 347 -7.01 -36.23 63.51
CA ILE A 347 -6.26 -37.48 63.31
C ILE A 347 -6.01 -38.16 64.67
N GLU A 348 -5.54 -37.39 65.66
CA GLU A 348 -5.31 -37.87 67.02
C GLU A 348 -6.60 -38.39 67.67
N ASP A 349 -7.70 -37.62 67.56
CA ASP A 349 -9.02 -37.98 68.06
C ASP A 349 -9.50 -39.29 67.40
N SER A 350 -9.36 -39.43 66.08
CA SER A 350 -9.79 -40.62 65.34
C SER A 350 -9.00 -41.87 65.73
N ILE A 351 -7.69 -41.74 65.96
CA ILE A 351 -6.83 -42.85 66.39
C ILE A 351 -7.10 -43.22 67.86
N SER A 352 -7.33 -42.23 68.72
CA SER A 352 -7.56 -42.46 70.15
C SER A 352 -8.75 -43.39 70.42
N LEU A 353 -9.79 -43.33 69.58
CA LEU A 353 -10.96 -44.20 69.63
C LEU A 353 -10.59 -45.69 69.48
N TYR A 354 -9.65 -46.02 68.61
CA TYR A 354 -9.22 -47.41 68.35
C TYR A 354 -8.04 -47.85 69.23
N LYS A 355 -7.20 -46.92 69.70
CA LYS A 355 -6.07 -47.22 70.58
C LYS A 355 -6.51 -47.82 71.92
N LEU A 356 -7.72 -47.50 72.37
CA LEU A 356 -8.32 -48.04 73.59
C LEU A 356 -8.74 -49.52 73.45
N SER A 357 -9.21 -49.92 72.27
CA SER A 357 -9.67 -51.29 71.99
C SER A 357 -8.54 -52.20 71.51
N GLU A 358 -7.62 -51.69 70.68
CA GLU A 358 -6.59 -52.49 70.00
C GLU A 358 -5.23 -52.44 70.69
N LYS A 359 -5.10 -53.14 71.82
CA LYS A 359 -3.87 -53.15 72.65
C LYS A 359 -2.64 -53.78 71.99
N LYS A 360 -2.83 -54.55 70.91
CA LYS A 360 -1.75 -55.26 70.20
C LYS A 360 -1.24 -54.51 68.97
N VAL A 361 -1.89 -53.41 68.60
CA VAL A 361 -1.55 -52.62 67.40
C VAL A 361 -0.80 -51.35 67.81
N ILE A 362 0.31 -51.07 67.13
CA ILE A 362 1.13 -49.88 67.38
C ILE A 362 0.73 -48.80 66.37
N PHE A 363 0.25 -47.66 66.86
CA PHE A 363 -0.09 -46.51 66.05
C PHE A 363 1.07 -45.51 66.08
N ASN A 364 1.74 -45.32 64.94
CA ASN A 364 2.81 -44.32 64.77
C ASN A 364 2.28 -43.12 63.97
N LEU A 365 2.55 -41.91 64.45
CA LEU A 365 2.10 -40.66 63.86
C LEU A 365 3.31 -39.80 63.52
N ASP A 366 3.55 -39.62 62.22
CA ASP A 366 4.63 -38.79 61.70
C ASP A 366 4.06 -37.58 60.96
N TYR A 367 4.39 -36.38 61.44
CA TYR A 367 3.96 -35.10 60.85
C TYR A 367 5.13 -34.38 60.21
N SER A 368 4.97 -33.92 58.96
CA SER A 368 5.99 -33.17 58.22
C SER A 368 5.64 -31.69 57.95
N SER A 369 4.40 -31.29 58.25
CA SER A 369 3.89 -29.92 58.01
C SER A 369 3.93 -29.06 59.27
N THR A 370 4.20 -27.77 59.13
CA THR A 370 4.12 -26.76 60.20
C THR A 370 2.74 -26.07 60.28
N GLN A 371 1.81 -26.40 59.39
CA GLN A 371 0.46 -25.84 59.35
C GLN A 371 -0.56 -26.85 59.90
N ASP A 372 -1.26 -26.46 60.97
CA ASP A 372 -2.24 -27.32 61.66
C ASP A 372 -3.70 -27.05 61.28
N GLU A 373 -4.04 -25.84 60.81
CA GLU A 373 -5.40 -25.45 60.45
C GLU A 373 -5.70 -25.47 58.95
N PHE A 374 -6.79 -26.14 58.58
CA PHE A 374 -7.27 -26.29 57.21
C PHE A 374 -8.78 -26.08 57.11
N LYS A 375 -9.25 -25.64 55.93
CA LYS A 375 -10.69 -25.49 55.64
C LYS A 375 -11.28 -26.79 55.11
N PHE A 376 -11.93 -27.55 55.98
CA PHE A 376 -12.61 -28.81 55.62
C PHE A 376 -13.90 -29.02 56.43
N ASP A 377 -14.70 -30.01 56.02
CA ASP A 377 -15.86 -30.47 56.79
C ASP A 377 -15.39 -31.49 57.84
N LEU A 378 -15.52 -31.13 59.11
CA LEU A 378 -15.03 -31.93 60.24
C LEU A 378 -15.65 -33.33 60.26
N ASN A 379 -16.95 -33.44 60.03
CA ASN A 379 -17.66 -34.71 60.12
C ASN A 379 -17.28 -35.62 58.95
N GLN A 380 -17.15 -35.07 57.74
CA GLN A 380 -16.79 -35.86 56.56
C GLN A 380 -15.34 -36.35 56.62
N ILE A 381 -14.39 -35.51 57.02
CA ILE A 381 -12.99 -35.93 57.19
C ILE A 381 -12.84 -36.93 58.34
N SER A 382 -13.55 -36.75 59.46
CA SER A 382 -13.57 -37.75 60.53
C SER A 382 -14.05 -39.12 60.01
N ARG A 383 -15.12 -39.13 59.21
CA ARG A 383 -15.64 -40.37 58.60
C ARG A 383 -14.63 -41.04 57.66
N VAL A 384 -13.88 -40.27 56.87
CA VAL A 384 -12.78 -40.79 56.03
C VAL A 384 -11.69 -41.42 56.89
N LEU A 385 -11.22 -40.71 57.92
CA LEU A 385 -10.16 -41.20 58.81
C LEU A 385 -10.59 -42.48 59.53
N ILE A 386 -11.80 -42.51 60.10
CA ILE A 386 -12.37 -43.69 60.76
C ILE A 386 -12.42 -44.87 59.80
N ASN A 387 -12.91 -44.68 58.57
CA ASN A 387 -12.99 -45.76 57.58
C ASN A 387 -11.61 -46.28 57.15
N ILE A 388 -10.63 -45.39 56.94
CA ILE A 388 -9.26 -45.79 56.58
C ILE A 388 -8.62 -46.57 57.73
N ILE A 389 -8.75 -46.09 58.96
CA ILE A 389 -8.19 -46.76 60.16
C ILE A 389 -8.85 -48.13 60.33
N LYS A 390 -10.18 -48.20 60.24
CA LYS A 390 -10.93 -49.45 60.32
C LYS A 390 -10.48 -50.47 59.27
N ASN A 391 -10.40 -50.06 58.00
CA ASN A 391 -9.93 -50.94 56.91
C ASN A 391 -8.49 -51.41 57.13
N SER A 392 -7.63 -50.54 57.68
CA SER A 392 -6.25 -50.89 58.00
C SER A 392 -6.17 -51.93 59.12
N LEU A 393 -7.01 -51.80 60.15
CA LEU A 393 -7.11 -52.77 61.25
C LEU A 393 -7.68 -54.11 60.77
N GLU A 394 -8.80 -54.10 60.04
CA GLU A 394 -9.41 -55.30 59.45
C GLU A 394 -8.37 -56.08 58.61
N SER A 395 -7.56 -55.38 57.80
CA SER A 395 -6.49 -56.02 57.01
C SER A 395 -5.36 -56.65 57.84
N ILE A 396 -5.07 -56.09 59.03
CA ILE A 396 -4.07 -56.65 59.95
C ILE A 396 -4.61 -57.93 60.60
N HIS A 397 -5.90 -57.94 60.97
CA HIS A 397 -6.54 -59.09 61.61
C HIS A 397 -6.79 -60.26 60.64
N GLU A 398 -7.03 -60.01 59.35
CA GLU A 398 -7.15 -61.07 58.33
C GLU A 398 -5.83 -61.82 58.05
N LYS A 399 -4.68 -61.26 58.42
CA LYS A 399 -3.34 -61.86 58.20
C LYS A 399 -2.78 -62.61 59.42
N GLN A 400 -3.48 -62.62 60.54
CA GLN A 400 -3.17 -63.44 61.73
C GLN A 400 -4.02 -64.70 61.73
#